data_AF-M1UL74-F1
#
_entry.id   AF-M1UL74-F1
#
_cell.length_a   1.000
_cell.length_b   1.000
_cell.length_c   1.000
_cell.angle_alpha   90.00
_cell.angle_beta   90.00
_cell.angle_gamma   90.00
#
_symmetry.space_group_name_H-M   'P 1'
#
loop_
_entity.id
_entity.type
_entity.pdbx_description
1 polymer ?
#
loop_
_entity_poly.entity_id
_entity_poly.type
_entity_poly.pdbx_seq_one_letter_code
_entity_poly.pdbx_strand_id
1 'polypeptide(L)'
;MWVQNLTPNQQVPTCSWCGKDFASTGRGRPRKYCSQACRQRAYEQRNNVSGTTIPAEAVIMSPERASELKDSLFELRCAAEDIATAVKDGEDPHEISFLCREMVELARNIEKLRS
;
A
#
# COMPACT_ATOMS: atom_id res chain seq x y z
N MET A 1 -2.35 -5.40 31.25
CA MET A 1 -1.66 -6.64 30.83
C MET A 1 -2.55 -7.21 29.72
N TRP A 2 -2.25 -7.18 28.42
CA TRP A 2 -1.00 -7.44 27.68
C TRP A 2 -0.98 -6.59 26.39
N VAL A 3 0.02 -5.72 26.21
CA VAL A 3 0.49 -5.34 24.86
C VAL A 3 1.88 -5.92 24.79
N GLN A 4 1.97 -7.18 24.38
CA GLN A 4 3.26 -7.79 24.10
C GLN A 4 3.67 -7.46 22.67
N ASN A 5 4.75 -6.68 22.59
CA ASN A 5 5.77 -6.76 21.54
C ASN A 5 5.27 -6.60 20.10
N LEU A 6 5.06 -5.35 19.69
CA LEU A 6 5.35 -4.96 18.31
C LEU A 6 6.87 -5.11 18.13
N THR A 7 7.31 -6.23 17.56
CA THR A 7 8.69 -6.40 17.11
C THR A 7 9.04 -5.26 16.15
N PRO A 8 10.29 -4.75 16.12
CA PRO A 8 10.70 -3.84 15.07
C PRO A 8 10.62 -4.64 13.76
N ASN A 9 9.57 -4.40 12.99
CA ASN A 9 9.41 -4.93 11.65
C ASN A 9 10.72 -4.64 10.90
N GLN A 10 11.49 -5.66 10.52
CA GLN A 10 12.56 -5.51 9.55
C GLN A 10 11.88 -5.05 8.26
N GLN A 11 11.74 -3.74 8.09
CA GLN A 11 11.03 -3.16 6.96
C GLN A 11 11.77 -3.60 5.69
N VAL A 12 11.15 -4.53 4.96
CA VAL A 12 11.59 -4.91 3.63
C VAL A 12 11.47 -3.65 2.77
N PRO A 13 12.54 -3.23 2.06
CA PRO A 13 12.47 -2.01 1.28
C PRO A 13 11.46 -2.16 0.14
N THR A 14 10.63 -1.13 -0.04
CA THR A 14 9.58 -1.08 -1.07
C THR A 14 9.99 -0.17 -2.22
N CYS A 15 9.61 -0.57 -3.45
CA CYS A 15 9.95 0.19 -4.65
C CYS A 15 9.23 1.55 -4.67
N SER A 16 9.98 2.65 -4.82
CA SER A 16 9.40 4.00 -4.92
C SER A 16 8.63 4.27 -6.22
N TRP A 17 8.62 3.33 -7.17
CA TRP A 17 7.71 3.33 -8.33
C TRP A 17 6.52 2.42 -8.02
N CYS A 18 6.67 1.09 -8.16
CA CYS A 18 5.57 0.13 -8.09
C CYS A 18 5.19 -0.42 -6.70
N GLY A 19 5.86 -0.01 -5.62
CA GLY A 19 5.53 -0.46 -4.25
C GLY A 19 5.96 -1.87 -3.88
N LYS A 20 6.36 -2.69 -4.85
CA LYS A 20 6.80 -4.07 -4.60
C LYS A 20 8.03 -4.12 -3.67
N ASP A 21 7.97 -5.03 -2.70
CA ASP A 21 9.07 -5.42 -1.83
C ASP A 21 10.26 -5.96 -2.65
N PHE A 22 11.48 -5.65 -2.22
CA PHE A 22 12.68 -6.23 -2.81
C PHE A 22 13.79 -6.44 -1.77
N ALA A 23 14.76 -7.27 -2.11
CA ALA A 23 15.87 -7.57 -1.21
C ALA A 23 16.71 -6.31 -0.91
N SER A 24 17.00 -6.08 0.37
CA SER A 24 17.91 -5.00 0.76
C SER A 24 19.32 -5.25 0.22
N THR A 25 19.95 -4.20 -0.30
CA THR A 25 21.32 -4.26 -0.80
C THR A 25 22.30 -3.98 0.33
N GLY A 26 22.71 -5.02 1.07
CA GLY A 26 23.84 -5.05 2.01
C GLY A 26 24.28 -3.70 2.63
N ARG A 27 25.59 -3.41 2.61
CA ARG A 27 26.13 -2.10 3.03
C ARG A 27 26.06 -1.10 1.87
N GLY A 28 25.60 0.11 2.16
CA GLY A 28 25.58 1.23 1.21
C GLY A 28 24.26 1.99 1.23
N ARG A 29 24.09 2.93 0.29
CA ARG A 29 22.83 3.66 0.11
C ARG A 29 21.75 2.68 -0.36
N PRO A 30 20.59 2.58 0.34
CA PRO A 30 19.50 1.72 -0.10
C PRO A 30 19.04 2.07 -1.52
N ARG A 31 18.81 1.05 -2.34
CA ARG A 31 18.17 1.24 -3.65
C ARG A 31 16.76 1.79 -3.46
N LYS A 32 16.32 2.67 -4.37
CA LYS A 32 14.94 3.21 -4.40
C LYS A 32 13.99 2.41 -5.29
N TYR A 33 14.51 1.62 -6.23
CA TYR A 33 13.72 0.93 -7.25
C TYR A 33 14.11 -0.53 -7.37
N CYS A 34 13.11 -1.40 -7.50
CA CYS A 34 13.31 -2.84 -7.63
C CYS A 34 13.99 -3.23 -8.96
N SER A 35 13.82 -2.47 -10.04
CA SER A 35 14.41 -2.74 -11.37
C SER A 35 14.82 -1.48 -12.13
N GLN A 36 15.64 -1.64 -13.17
CA GLN A 36 15.98 -0.56 -14.11
C GLN A 36 14.74 -0.01 -14.81
N ALA A 37 13.81 -0.87 -15.22
CA ALA A 37 12.55 -0.45 -15.84
C ALA A 37 11.73 0.48 -14.93
N CYS A 38 11.61 0.16 -13.63
CA CYS A 38 10.93 1.04 -12.66
C CYS A 38 11.64 2.38 -12.48
N ARG A 39 12.98 2.38 -12.48
CA ARG A 39 13.78 3.61 -12.43
C ARG A 39 13.56 4.48 -13.68
N GLN A 40 13.48 3.86 -14.85
CA GLN A 40 13.29 4.55 -16.13
C GLN A 40 11.91 5.23 -16.20
N ARG A 41 10.83 4.51 -15.85
CA ARG A 41 9.48 5.09 -15.79
C ARG A 41 9.38 6.25 -14.79
N ALA A 42 10.04 6.14 -13.64
CA ALA A 42 10.12 7.21 -12.65
C ALA A 42 10.86 8.46 -13.17
N TYR A 43 11.80 8.30 -14.11
CA TYR A 43 12.43 9.42 -14.80
C TYR A 43 11.49 10.02 -15.85
N GLU A 44 10.88 9.18 -16.69
CA GLU A 44 9.96 9.60 -17.74
C GLU A 44 8.77 10.38 -17.19
N GLN A 45 8.12 9.92 -16.11
CA GLN A 45 7.01 10.64 -15.49
C GLN A 45 7.42 12.05 -15.04
N ARG A 46 8.61 12.20 -14.43
CA ARG A 46 9.14 13.51 -14.01
C ARG A 46 9.48 14.41 -15.19
N ASN A 47 10.00 13.83 -16.26
CA ASN A 47 10.32 14.58 -17.46
C ASN A 47 9.05 15.01 -18.22
N ASN A 48 8.00 14.17 -18.23
CA ASN A 48 6.75 14.43 -18.95
C ASN A 48 5.90 15.55 -18.32
N VAL A 49 6.09 15.82 -17.01
CA VAL A 49 5.44 16.95 -16.33
C VAL A 49 6.24 18.25 -16.42
N SER A 50 7.50 18.18 -16.87
CA SER A 50 8.36 19.37 -17.02
C SER A 50 7.80 20.30 -18.10
N GLY A 51 7.46 21.54 -17.72
CA GLY A 51 6.84 22.52 -18.63
C GLY A 51 5.31 22.55 -18.60
N THR A 52 4.67 21.76 -17.74
CA THR A 52 3.23 21.84 -17.45
C THR A 52 2.95 22.69 -16.20
N THR A 53 1.70 23.08 -15.98
CA THR A 53 1.24 23.74 -14.73
C THR A 53 0.95 22.74 -13.61
N ILE A 54 1.25 21.46 -13.79
CA ILE A 54 0.99 20.42 -12.80
C ILE A 54 2.00 20.58 -11.64
N PRO A 55 1.55 20.63 -10.38
CA PRO A 55 2.46 20.70 -9.23
C PRO A 55 3.46 19.54 -9.21
N ALA A 56 4.68 19.79 -8.75
CA ALA A 56 5.75 18.79 -8.72
C ALA A 56 5.44 17.59 -7.81
N GLU A 57 4.59 17.82 -6.80
CA GLU A 57 4.11 16.86 -5.83
C GLU A 57 2.78 16.18 -6.23
N ALA A 58 2.22 16.53 -7.39
CA ALA A 58 0.97 15.95 -7.84
C ALA A 58 1.12 14.45 -8.11
N VAL A 59 0.16 13.67 -7.62
CA VAL A 59 0.02 12.26 -7.98
C VAL A 59 -0.77 12.18 -9.28
N ILE A 60 -0.10 11.76 -10.36
CA ILE A 60 -0.74 11.51 -11.65
C ILE A 60 -1.07 10.03 -11.75
N MET A 61 -2.33 9.71 -11.99
CA MET A 61 -2.84 8.36 -12.21
C MET A 61 -3.82 8.37 -13.39
N SER A 62 -3.97 7.23 -14.08
CA SER A 62 -5.01 7.12 -15.10
C SER A 62 -6.40 7.10 -14.44
N PRO A 63 -7.47 7.51 -15.15
CA PRO A 63 -8.83 7.42 -14.63
C PRO A 63 -9.22 6.01 -14.17
N GLU A 64 -8.79 4.98 -14.90
CA GLU A 64 -9.05 3.57 -14.60
C GLU A 64 -8.38 3.18 -13.28
N ARG A 65 -7.11 3.57 -13.12
CA ARG A 65 -6.35 3.34 -11.88
C ARG A 65 -6.98 4.04 -10.68
N ALA A 66 -7.51 5.25 -10.88
CA ALA A 66 -8.22 5.99 -9.85
C ALA A 66 -9.53 5.30 -9.46
N SER A 67 -10.25 4.71 -10.42
CA SER A 67 -11.46 3.92 -10.15
C SER A 67 -11.13 2.68 -9.33
N GLU A 68 -10.14 1.89 -9.77
CA GLU A 68 -9.69 0.70 -9.05
C GLU A 68 -9.29 1.02 -7.60
N LEU A 69 -8.57 2.14 -7.39
CA LEU A 69 -8.21 2.57 -6.03
C LEU A 69 -9.44 2.90 -5.18
N LYS A 70 -10.44 3.58 -5.76
CA LYS A 70 -11.70 3.89 -5.05
C LYS A 70 -12.46 2.62 -4.68
N ASP A 71 -12.54 1.67 -5.61
CA ASP A 71 -13.24 0.40 -5.40
C ASP A 71 -12.55 -0.41 -4.29
N SER A 72 -11.22 -0.53 -4.31
CA SER A 72 -10.49 -1.21 -3.23
C SER A 72 -10.62 -0.50 -1.89
N LEU A 73 -10.62 0.85 -1.85
CA LEU A 73 -10.86 1.60 -0.61
C LEU A 73 -12.27 1.40 -0.07
N PHE A 74 -13.26 1.25 -0.95
CA PHE A 74 -14.63 0.92 -0.57
C PHE A 74 -14.68 -0.47 0.08
N GLU A 75 -14.08 -1.48 -0.54
CA GLU A 75 -13.99 -2.84 0.02
C GLU A 75 -13.32 -2.85 1.40
N LEU A 76 -12.20 -2.13 1.56
CA LEU A 76 -11.50 -2.03 2.84
C LEU A 76 -12.39 -1.43 3.93
N ARG A 77 -13.15 -0.38 3.60
CA ARG A 77 -14.10 0.23 4.54
C ARG A 77 -15.20 -0.76 4.92
N CYS A 78 -15.79 -1.46 3.97
CA CYS A 78 -16.83 -2.45 4.25
C CYS A 78 -16.31 -3.57 5.17
N ALA A 79 -15.11 -4.09 4.93
CA ALA A 79 -14.50 -5.07 5.82
C ALA A 79 -14.32 -4.53 7.26
N ALA A 80 -13.98 -3.25 7.42
CA ALA A 80 -13.91 -2.61 8.73
C ALA A 80 -15.29 -2.46 9.41
N GLU A 81 -16.32 -2.12 8.63
CA GLU A 81 -17.72 -2.02 9.10
C GLU A 81 -18.28 -3.40 9.51
N ASP A 82 -17.93 -4.47 8.79
CA ASP A 82 -18.30 -5.84 9.10
C ASP A 82 -17.68 -6.30 10.43
N ILE A 83 -16.39 -6.00 10.67
CA ILE A 83 -15.74 -6.24 11.95
C ILE A 83 -16.46 -5.50 13.09
N ALA A 84 -16.79 -4.23 12.88
CA ALA A 84 -17.50 -3.44 13.90
C ALA A 84 -18.88 -4.02 14.22
N THR A 85 -19.58 -4.54 13.21
CA THR A 85 -20.87 -5.22 13.37
C THR A 85 -20.72 -6.54 14.12
N ALA A 86 -19.76 -7.38 13.72
CA ALA A 86 -19.48 -8.65 14.39
C ALA A 86 -19.13 -8.46 15.88
N VAL A 87 -18.32 -7.45 16.20
CA VAL A 87 -17.99 -7.08 17.59
C VAL A 87 -19.24 -6.66 18.36
N LYS A 88 -20.11 -5.83 17.74
CA LYS A 88 -21.35 -5.36 18.37
C LYS A 88 -22.32 -6.50 18.64
N ASP A 89 -22.40 -7.47 17.73
CA ASP A 89 -23.30 -8.61 17.82
C ASP A 89 -22.75 -9.73 18.73
N GLY A 90 -21.51 -9.59 19.21
CA GLY A 90 -20.88 -10.53 20.13
C GLY A 90 -20.44 -11.82 19.45
N GLU A 91 -20.08 -11.73 18.18
CA GLU A 91 -19.59 -12.86 17.38
C GLU A 91 -18.33 -13.50 17.98
N ASP A 92 -18.07 -14.75 17.57
CA ASP A 92 -16.95 -15.52 18.08
C ASP A 92 -15.60 -14.80 17.83
N PRO A 93 -14.68 -14.76 18.82
CA PRO A 93 -13.38 -14.11 18.66
C PRO A 93 -12.52 -14.65 17.51
N HIS A 94 -12.67 -15.93 17.13
CA HIS A 94 -11.96 -16.49 15.98
C HIS A 94 -12.49 -15.92 14.66
N GLU A 95 -13.81 -15.72 14.54
CA GLU A 95 -14.42 -15.08 13.37
C GLU A 95 -13.97 -13.62 13.26
N ILE A 96 -13.98 -12.87 14.36
CA ILE A 96 -13.48 -11.48 14.38
C ILE A 96 -12.00 -11.42 13.99
N SER A 97 -11.18 -12.37 14.46
CA SER A 97 -9.77 -12.48 14.10
C SER A 97 -9.56 -12.84 12.62
N PHE A 98 -10.45 -13.65 12.05
CA PHE A 98 -10.46 -13.95 10.62
C PHE A 98 -10.77 -12.69 9.79
N LEU A 99 -11.85 -11.97 10.11
CA LEU A 99 -12.21 -10.71 9.44
C LEU A 99 -11.10 -9.66 9.53
N CYS A 100 -10.45 -9.53 10.70
CA CYS A 100 -9.30 -8.64 10.87
C CYS A 100 -8.14 -8.99 9.93
N ARG A 101 -7.86 -10.28 9.71
CA ARG A 101 -6.81 -10.72 8.79
C ARG A 101 -7.17 -10.38 7.34
N GLU A 102 -8.40 -10.64 6.92
CA GLU A 102 -8.87 -10.27 5.57
C GLU A 102 -8.78 -8.76 5.32
N MET A 103 -9.21 -7.94 6.29
CA MET A 103 -9.09 -6.47 6.20
C MET A 103 -7.62 -6.03 6.04
N VAL A 104 -6.69 -6.63 6.80
CA VAL A 104 -5.25 -6.34 6.67
C VAL A 104 -4.70 -6.76 5.30
N GLU A 105 -5.18 -7.87 4.74
CA GLU A 105 -4.80 -8.30 3.39
C GLU A 105 -5.31 -7.35 2.31
N LEU A 106 -6.55 -6.86 2.42
CA LEU A 106 -7.08 -5.80 1.54
C LEU A 106 -6.21 -4.54 1.61
N ALA A 107 -5.86 -4.08 2.81
CA ALA A 107 -4.99 -2.92 3.00
C ALA A 107 -3.62 -3.10 2.33
N ARG A 108 -2.97 -4.26 2.54
CA ARG A 108 -1.67 -4.58 1.91
C ARG A 108 -1.75 -4.65 0.38
N ASN A 109 -2.89 -5.05 -0.17
CA ASN A 109 -3.10 -5.06 -1.62
C ASN A 109 -3.27 -3.64 -2.17
N ILE A 110 -3.97 -2.77 -1.43
CA ILE A 110 -4.12 -1.34 -1.76
C ILE A 110 -2.76 -0.63 -1.72
N GLU A 111 -1.90 -0.91 -0.74
CA GLU A 111 -0.55 -0.32 -0.63
C GLU A 111 0.33 -0.60 -1.84
N LYS A 112 0.13 -1.73 -2.52
CA LYS A 112 0.85 -2.08 -3.75
C LYS A 112 0.36 -1.29 -4.95
N LEU A 113 -0.76 -0.58 -4.85
CA LEU A 113 -1.27 0.30 -5.89
C LEU A 113 -0.45 1.62 -5.90
N ARG A 114 0.79 1.56 -6.38
CA ARG A 114 1.62 2.75 -6.62
C ARG A 114 1.74 3.07 -8.11
N SER A 115 2.16 4.31 -8.38
CA SER A 115 2.27 4.97 -9.69
C SER A 115 3.06 4.19 -10.75
#